data_AF-A0A7D5KIP6-F1
#
_entry.id   AF-A0A7D5KIP6-F1
#
_cell.length_a   1.000
_cell.length_b   1.000
_cell.length_c   1.000
_cell.angle_alpha   90.00
_cell.angle_beta   90.00
_cell.angle_gamma   90.00
#
_symmetry.space_group_name_H-M   'P 1'
#
loop_
_entity.id
_entity.type
_entity.pdbx_description
1 polymer ?
#
loop_
_entity_poly.entity_id
_entity_poly.type
_entity_poly.pdbx_seq_one_letter_code
_entity_poly.pdbx_strand_id
1 'polypeptide(L)'
;MKRRTYLSAAFATALAGCSSSEESDGEGPDAEQRSNENGTAVAFDDFENLDAWDAPLGTLSADESRTYTGSQSAKLESGSDNQFRIVRELSEPADLSGMRPCLAVSTEHEADMVVQLLDEDENRMVFRQQVHRGTPLVQTNFGVDTVDGEPDMSAISEVQLLRWTGDDDKGAVWVDDLRFVSTPDVGKVMLQFDGGYETDYTHALPVLQEYDYPAVSFITPGRVREDERATGDHLLREQLDELADAGWTIASHSMHGLDLTSLSDRDPESEIRDATEWLEDEGFEDGAQYFAYPQGMYNGDTLEFVAEHHDLAFAGLYPSQGFATNPHLCSRVDGPDAGTAQSMLDLTAEVGGITSLAFGQLDDGSRSALAETIGHLNELESAGDLEVIGPSEMAESFVR
;
A
#
# COMPACT_ATOMS: atom_id res chain seq x y z
N MET A 1 -14.82 32.10 -26.00
CA MET A 1 -15.88 31.30 -26.66
C MET A 1 -15.35 30.60 -27.91
N LYS A 2 -14.74 29.41 -27.75
CA LYS A 2 -14.60 28.38 -28.79
C LYS A 2 -14.66 27.05 -28.05
N ARG A 3 -15.81 26.39 -28.11
CA ARG A 3 -16.06 25.06 -27.51
C ARG A 3 -15.25 24.01 -28.29
N ARG A 4 -14.48 23.19 -27.60
CA ARG A 4 -13.93 21.94 -28.13
C ARG A 4 -14.72 20.80 -27.50
N THR A 5 -15.29 19.98 -28.36
CA THR A 5 -16.10 18.81 -28.03
C THR A 5 -15.16 17.61 -27.99
N TYR A 6 -15.09 16.93 -26.84
CA TYR A 6 -14.47 15.62 -26.71
C TYR A 6 -15.38 14.56 -27.31
N LEU A 7 -14.81 13.65 -28.09
CA LEU A 7 -15.48 12.50 -28.68
C LEU A 7 -14.70 11.28 -28.22
N SER A 8 -15.23 10.64 -27.18
CA SER A 8 -14.79 9.36 -26.63
C SER A 8 -15.13 8.26 -27.64
N ALA A 9 -14.15 7.44 -28.01
CA ALA A 9 -14.35 6.25 -28.82
C ALA A 9 -13.76 5.05 -28.07
N ALA A 10 -14.62 4.34 -27.35
CA ALA A 10 -14.34 3.03 -26.80
C ALA A 10 -14.27 1.99 -27.94
N PHE A 11 -13.19 1.22 -28.00
CA PHE A 11 -13.09 0.02 -28.83
C PHE A 11 -12.92 -1.19 -27.91
N ALA A 12 -14.05 -1.86 -27.62
CA ALA A 12 -14.05 -3.22 -27.12
C ALA A 12 -13.77 -4.16 -28.31
N THR A 13 -12.70 -4.95 -28.24
CA THR A 13 -12.42 -5.99 -29.24
C THR A 13 -12.55 -7.35 -28.57
N ALA A 14 -13.71 -7.99 -28.77
CA ALA A 14 -13.91 -9.39 -28.48
C ALA A 14 -13.39 -10.23 -29.67
N LEU A 15 -12.47 -11.16 -29.41
CA LEU A 15 -12.06 -12.18 -30.38
C LEU A 15 -12.39 -13.56 -29.81
N ALA A 16 -13.51 -14.10 -30.29
CA ALA A 16 -13.81 -15.52 -30.25
C ALA A 16 -13.13 -16.20 -31.45
N GLY A 17 -12.36 -17.25 -31.18
CA GLY A 17 -11.80 -18.14 -32.21
C GLY A 17 -11.78 -19.58 -31.70
N CYS A 18 -12.61 -20.43 -32.28
CA CYS A 18 -12.65 -21.87 -32.01
C CYS A 18 -11.87 -22.68 -33.07
N SER A 19 -11.46 -23.88 -32.64
CA SER A 19 -10.87 -25.03 -33.39
C SER A 19 -9.36 -24.91 -33.65
N SER A 20 -8.51 -25.93 -33.42
CA SER A 20 -8.73 -27.38 -33.52
C SER A 20 -7.78 -28.20 -32.63
N SER A 21 -8.22 -29.41 -32.28
CA SER A 21 -7.52 -30.47 -31.55
C SER A 21 -6.32 -31.09 -32.27
N GLU A 22 -5.17 -31.19 -31.59
CA GLU A 22 -4.19 -32.27 -31.74
C GLU A 22 -3.63 -32.64 -30.36
N GLU A 23 -3.73 -33.92 -30.00
CA GLU A 23 -3.12 -34.52 -28.81
C GLU A 23 -1.60 -34.63 -29.02
N SER A 24 -0.79 -34.20 -28.04
CA SER A 24 0.52 -34.80 -27.81
C SER A 24 0.86 -34.81 -26.31
N ASP A 25 1.01 -36.02 -25.77
CA ASP A 25 1.64 -36.30 -24.49
C ASP A 25 3.10 -35.85 -24.48
N GLY A 26 3.59 -35.30 -23.35
CA GLY A 26 5.02 -35.24 -23.04
C GLY A 26 5.49 -34.00 -22.29
N GLU A 27 5.79 -34.21 -21.01
CA GLU A 27 6.81 -33.51 -20.18
C GLU A 27 6.62 -32.00 -19.91
N GLY A 28 6.41 -31.66 -18.64
CA GLY A 28 6.23 -30.29 -18.14
C GLY A 28 7.51 -29.43 -18.31
N PRO A 29 7.38 -28.10 -18.45
CA PRO A 29 8.53 -27.27 -18.71
C PRO A 29 9.27 -26.93 -17.41
N ASP A 30 10.57 -27.22 -17.43
CA ASP A 30 11.59 -26.69 -16.55
C ASP A 30 11.50 -25.15 -16.47
N ALA A 31 11.55 -24.62 -15.25
CA ALA A 31 11.68 -23.20 -14.98
C ALA A 31 13.11 -22.74 -15.31
N GLU A 32 13.35 -22.32 -16.56
CA GLU A 32 14.60 -21.64 -16.92
C GLU A 32 14.66 -20.26 -16.26
N GLN A 33 15.59 -20.14 -15.31
CA GLN A 33 16.10 -18.89 -14.74
C GLN A 33 16.39 -17.86 -15.85
N ARG A 34 15.64 -16.75 -15.82
CA ARG A 34 16.00 -15.52 -16.51
C ARG A 34 16.36 -14.47 -15.47
N SER A 35 17.55 -13.91 -15.62
CA SER A 35 18.02 -12.74 -14.88
C SER A 35 16.98 -11.62 -14.96
N ASN A 36 16.50 -11.21 -13.78
CA ASN A 36 15.37 -10.31 -13.60
C ASN A 36 15.82 -8.85 -13.78
N GLU A 37 15.92 -8.38 -15.02
CA GLU A 37 16.22 -6.97 -15.35
C GLU A 37 14.96 -6.10 -15.51
N ASN A 38 13.77 -6.60 -15.13
CA ASN A 38 12.55 -5.79 -15.06
C ASN A 38 11.75 -6.24 -13.85
N GLY A 39 11.50 -5.34 -12.89
CA GLY A 39 10.79 -5.63 -11.64
C GLY A 39 9.32 -6.05 -11.81
N THR A 40 9.10 -7.25 -12.34
CA THR A 40 7.79 -7.86 -12.57
C THR A 40 7.35 -8.67 -11.37
N ALA A 41 6.07 -8.52 -10.98
CA ALA A 41 5.41 -9.42 -10.04
C ALA A 41 5.47 -10.87 -10.56
N VAL A 42 6.02 -11.78 -9.77
CA VAL A 42 6.08 -13.21 -10.07
C VAL A 42 4.92 -13.90 -9.36
N ALA A 43 4.04 -14.54 -10.14
CA ALA A 43 2.96 -15.34 -9.58
C ALA A 43 3.53 -16.58 -8.87
N PHE A 44 3.01 -16.86 -7.67
CA PHE A 44 3.45 -17.97 -6.84
C PHE A 44 2.36 -19.03 -6.63
N ASP A 45 1.11 -18.60 -6.41
CA ASP A 45 -0.04 -19.49 -6.25
C ASP A 45 -1.35 -18.77 -6.65
N ASP A 46 -2.19 -19.42 -7.45
CA ASP A 46 -3.52 -18.94 -7.87
C ASP A 46 -4.66 -19.64 -7.10
N PHE A 47 -4.32 -20.45 -6.09
CA PHE A 47 -5.21 -21.21 -5.24
C PHE A 47 -6.17 -22.17 -5.96
N GLU A 48 -5.84 -22.57 -7.20
CA GLU A 48 -6.60 -23.59 -7.93
C GLU A 48 -6.35 -25.01 -7.39
N ASN A 49 -5.21 -25.24 -6.75
CA ASN A 49 -4.85 -26.52 -6.15
C ASN A 49 -4.58 -26.38 -4.65
N LEU A 50 -5.63 -26.47 -3.85
CA LEU A 50 -5.52 -26.35 -2.38
C LEU A 50 -4.78 -27.53 -1.73
N ASP A 51 -4.62 -28.67 -2.41
CA ASP A 51 -3.84 -29.81 -1.89
C ASP A 51 -2.33 -29.50 -1.80
N ALA A 52 -1.87 -28.38 -2.37
CA ALA A 52 -0.50 -27.87 -2.21
C ALA A 52 -0.26 -27.22 -0.84
N TRP A 53 -1.31 -27.01 -0.03
CA TRP A 53 -1.25 -26.33 1.25
C TRP A 53 -1.72 -27.25 2.38
N ASP A 54 -0.91 -27.36 3.42
CA ASP A 54 -1.33 -27.95 4.69
C ASP A 54 -2.04 -26.89 5.54
N ALA A 55 -3.13 -27.25 6.20
CA ALA A 55 -3.88 -26.38 7.11
C ALA A 55 -3.76 -26.86 8.56
N PRO A 56 -2.60 -26.71 9.23
CA PRO A 56 -2.40 -27.19 10.60
C PRO A 56 -3.33 -26.51 11.62
N LEU A 57 -3.85 -25.32 11.33
CA LEU A 57 -4.77 -24.57 12.19
C LEU A 57 -5.91 -23.97 11.36
N GLY A 58 -7.14 -24.09 11.84
CA GLY A 58 -8.33 -23.62 11.11
C GLY A 58 -8.74 -24.57 9.98
N THR A 59 -9.46 -24.02 8.99
CA THR A 59 -9.89 -24.77 7.81
C THR A 59 -9.54 -24.03 6.53
N LEU A 60 -9.16 -24.79 5.50
CA LEU A 60 -8.94 -24.34 4.14
C LEU A 60 -9.98 -25.02 3.22
N SER A 61 -10.68 -24.24 2.41
CA SER A 61 -11.67 -24.75 1.46
C SER A 61 -11.79 -23.87 0.22
N ALA A 62 -12.25 -24.45 -0.88
CA ALA A 62 -12.50 -23.72 -2.13
C ALA A 62 -13.79 -22.89 -2.06
N ASP A 63 -13.78 -21.71 -2.68
CA ASP A 63 -14.98 -20.91 -2.93
C ASP A 63 -15.03 -20.44 -4.40
N GLU A 64 -15.95 -21.01 -5.18
CA GLU A 64 -16.17 -20.66 -6.60
C GLU A 64 -17.00 -19.37 -6.79
N SER A 65 -17.59 -18.85 -5.70
CA SER A 65 -18.46 -17.67 -5.78
C SER A 65 -17.73 -16.34 -5.64
N ARG A 66 -16.47 -16.39 -5.20
CA ARG A 66 -15.59 -15.24 -5.01
C ARG A 66 -14.22 -15.59 -5.55
N THR A 67 -13.82 -14.95 -6.63
CA THR A 67 -12.54 -15.21 -7.30
C THR A 67 -11.90 -13.88 -7.71
N TYR A 68 -10.58 -13.82 -7.68
CA TYR A 68 -9.80 -12.74 -8.26
C TYR A 68 -9.22 -13.19 -9.61
N THR A 69 -8.67 -14.40 -9.64
CA THR A 69 -8.23 -15.09 -10.86
C THR A 69 -8.80 -16.50 -10.89
N GLY A 70 -8.64 -17.20 -12.01
CA GLY A 70 -9.02 -18.61 -12.10
C GLY A 70 -10.52 -18.88 -11.92
N SER A 71 -10.81 -20.01 -11.30
CA SER A 71 -12.14 -20.59 -11.08
C SER A 71 -12.56 -20.66 -9.61
N GLN A 72 -11.63 -20.49 -8.66
CA GLN A 72 -11.90 -20.49 -7.22
C GLN A 72 -10.93 -19.59 -6.45
N SER A 73 -11.28 -19.23 -5.21
CA SER A 73 -10.34 -18.72 -4.21
C SER A 73 -10.24 -19.66 -3.01
N ALA A 74 -9.22 -19.45 -2.17
CA ALA A 74 -9.08 -20.14 -0.89
C ALA A 74 -9.83 -19.40 0.22
N LYS A 75 -10.85 -20.04 0.79
CA LYS A 75 -11.54 -19.59 2.00
C LYS A 75 -10.88 -20.18 3.25
N LEU A 76 -10.47 -19.30 4.15
CA LEU A 76 -9.79 -19.57 5.41
C LEU A 76 -10.69 -19.20 6.59
N GLU A 77 -10.88 -20.14 7.52
CA GLU A 77 -11.69 -19.93 8.72
C GLU A 77 -10.94 -20.37 9.97
N SER A 78 -11.02 -19.57 11.03
CA SER A 78 -10.37 -19.88 12.30
C SER A 78 -10.98 -21.09 12.99
N GLY A 79 -10.12 -21.93 13.55
CA GLY A 79 -10.51 -23.10 14.31
C GLY A 79 -10.86 -22.79 15.78
N SER A 80 -10.75 -23.80 16.63
CA SER A 80 -10.81 -23.65 18.09
C SER A 80 -9.67 -22.80 18.66
N ASP A 81 -8.56 -22.70 17.94
CA ASP A 81 -7.31 -22.08 18.37
C ASP A 81 -7.27 -20.57 18.14
N ASN A 82 -8.40 -19.97 17.74
CA ASN A 82 -8.54 -18.53 17.52
C ASN A 82 -7.50 -17.98 16.53
N GLN A 83 -7.18 -18.79 15.53
CA GLN A 83 -6.37 -18.44 14.37
C GLN A 83 -6.63 -19.46 13.25
N PHE A 84 -6.21 -19.10 12.04
CA PHE A 84 -5.90 -20.07 10.99
C PHE A 84 -4.44 -19.95 10.61
N ARG A 85 -3.88 -21.03 10.08
CA ARG A 85 -2.57 -21.05 9.45
C ARG A 85 -2.57 -22.12 8.36
N ILE A 86 -2.21 -21.72 7.16
CA ILE A 86 -1.86 -22.64 6.08
C ILE A 86 -0.37 -22.52 5.77
N VAL A 87 0.23 -23.64 5.37
CA VAL A 87 1.67 -23.82 5.19
C VAL A 87 1.90 -24.49 3.85
N ARG A 88 2.87 -23.98 3.10
CA ARG A 88 3.37 -24.61 1.88
C ARG A 88 4.87 -24.81 2.02
N GLU A 89 5.26 -26.05 2.29
CA GLU A 89 6.66 -26.49 2.18
C GLU A 89 7.06 -26.56 0.70
N LEU A 90 8.23 -26.02 0.38
CA LEU A 90 8.75 -25.99 -0.97
C LEU A 90 9.66 -27.20 -1.19
N SER A 91 9.42 -27.94 -2.28
CA SER A 91 10.26 -29.09 -2.64
C SER A 91 11.68 -28.68 -3.05
N GLU A 92 11.85 -27.45 -3.52
CA GLU A 92 13.13 -26.80 -3.80
C GLU A 92 13.09 -25.39 -3.21
N PRO A 93 14.15 -24.96 -2.50
CA PRO A 93 14.18 -23.61 -1.94
C PRO A 93 14.03 -22.53 -3.02
N ALA A 94 13.26 -21.48 -2.71
CA ALA A 94 13.03 -20.35 -3.59
C ALA A 94 13.90 -19.15 -3.20
N ASP A 95 14.49 -18.50 -4.21
CA ASP A 95 15.15 -17.21 -4.03
C ASP A 95 14.09 -16.10 -4.05
N LEU A 96 13.82 -15.53 -2.87
CA LEU A 96 12.92 -14.41 -2.64
C LEU A 96 13.68 -13.19 -2.08
N SER A 97 14.98 -13.12 -2.36
CA SER A 97 15.82 -11.96 -2.02
C SER A 97 15.28 -10.70 -2.69
N GLY A 98 15.10 -9.63 -1.91
CA GLY A 98 14.56 -8.36 -2.43
C GLY A 98 13.12 -8.45 -2.93
N MET A 99 12.34 -9.43 -2.45
CA MET A 99 10.93 -9.57 -2.80
C MET A 99 10.00 -9.22 -1.63
N ARG A 100 8.76 -8.82 -1.95
CA ARG A 100 7.65 -8.60 -1.01
C ARG A 100 6.41 -9.36 -1.48
N PRO A 101 5.62 -9.95 -0.57
CA PRO A 101 4.39 -10.60 -0.97
C PRO A 101 3.32 -9.57 -1.31
N CYS A 102 2.54 -9.89 -2.33
CA CYS A 102 1.24 -9.28 -2.62
C CYS A 102 0.21 -10.42 -2.72
N LEU A 103 -0.97 -10.21 -2.16
CA LEU A 103 -2.01 -11.22 -2.09
C LEU A 103 -3.36 -10.59 -2.36
N ALA A 104 -4.21 -11.23 -3.18
CA ALA A 104 -5.59 -10.80 -3.27
C ALA A 104 -6.32 -11.26 -1.99
N VAL A 105 -6.86 -10.30 -1.22
CA VAL A 105 -7.48 -10.59 0.08
C VAL A 105 -8.83 -9.91 0.20
N SER A 106 -9.80 -10.62 0.79
CA SER A 106 -11.02 -10.03 1.33
C SER A 106 -11.42 -10.71 2.64
N THR A 107 -12.26 -10.07 3.43
CA THR A 107 -12.58 -10.56 4.78
C THR A 107 -13.99 -10.15 5.22
N GLU A 108 -14.63 -10.98 6.06
CA GLU A 108 -15.93 -10.65 6.67
C GLU A 108 -15.81 -9.58 7.76
N HIS A 109 -14.69 -9.57 8.48
CA HIS A 109 -14.37 -8.69 9.60
C HIS A 109 -12.97 -8.11 9.42
N GLU A 110 -12.59 -7.11 10.20
CA GLU A 110 -11.24 -6.55 10.09
C GLU A 110 -10.18 -7.65 10.34
N ALA A 111 -9.16 -7.71 9.47
CA ALA A 111 -8.19 -8.79 9.48
C ALA A 111 -6.76 -8.26 9.36
N ASP A 112 -5.92 -8.60 10.32
CA ASP A 112 -4.47 -8.50 10.21
C ASP A 112 -3.91 -9.76 9.55
N MET A 113 -3.73 -9.70 8.24
CA MET A 113 -3.19 -10.81 7.46
C MET A 113 -1.68 -10.84 7.52
N VAL A 114 -1.13 -12.04 7.73
CA VAL A 114 0.31 -12.27 7.83
C VAL A 114 0.77 -13.25 6.76
N VAL A 115 1.87 -12.91 6.08
CA VAL A 115 2.66 -13.80 5.24
C VAL A 115 4.01 -14.02 5.90
N GLN A 116 4.46 -15.26 6.04
CA GLN A 116 5.81 -15.57 6.54
C GLN A 116 6.60 -16.33 5.48
N LEU A 117 7.87 -15.95 5.33
CA LEU A 117 8.86 -16.66 4.54
C LEU A 117 9.91 -17.21 5.50
N LEU A 118 10.12 -18.53 5.49
CA LEU A 118 11.05 -19.21 6.39
C LEU A 118 12.13 -19.95 5.60
N ASP A 119 13.35 -19.91 6.12
CA ASP A 119 14.45 -20.76 5.65
C ASP A 119 14.47 -22.12 6.36
N GLU A 120 15.42 -22.99 5.98
CA GLU A 120 15.57 -24.33 6.56
C GLU A 120 15.92 -24.32 8.06
N ASP A 121 16.44 -23.21 8.58
CA ASP A 121 16.83 -23.02 9.98
C ASP A 121 15.71 -22.38 10.83
N GLU A 122 14.51 -22.22 10.26
CA GLU A 122 13.33 -21.58 10.86
C GLU A 122 13.50 -20.07 11.17
N ASN A 123 14.54 -19.42 10.63
CA ASN A 123 14.58 -17.96 10.61
C ASN A 123 13.53 -17.46 9.63
N ARG A 124 12.97 -16.27 9.88
CA ARG A 124 11.85 -15.79 9.06
C ARG A 124 11.81 -14.29 8.88
N MET A 125 11.28 -13.89 7.73
CA MET A 125 10.77 -12.54 7.51
C MET A 125 9.24 -12.58 7.54
N VAL A 126 8.65 -11.70 8.35
CA VAL A 126 7.22 -11.59 8.56
C VAL A 126 6.71 -10.33 7.87
N PHE A 127 5.68 -10.50 7.04
CA PHE A 127 4.99 -9.42 6.36
C PHE A 127 3.56 -9.32 6.84
N ARG A 128 3.04 -8.11 6.94
CA ARG A 128 1.68 -7.89 7.42
C ARG A 128 0.95 -6.81 6.62
N GLN A 129 -0.36 -6.97 6.56
CA GLN A 129 -1.28 -5.92 6.13
C GLN A 129 -2.62 -6.03 6.85
N GLN A 130 -3.21 -4.88 7.17
CA GLN A 130 -4.57 -4.79 7.67
C GLN A 130 -5.56 -4.70 6.49
N VAL A 131 -6.61 -5.50 6.54
CA VAL A 131 -7.67 -5.53 5.52
C VAL A 131 -9.02 -5.28 6.19
N HIS A 132 -9.76 -4.28 5.71
CA HIS A 132 -11.04 -3.92 6.29
C HIS A 132 -12.20 -4.74 5.73
N ARG A 133 -13.25 -4.90 6.55
CA ARG A 133 -14.52 -5.51 6.13
C ARG A 133 -15.13 -4.76 4.94
N GLY A 134 -15.82 -5.50 4.07
CA GLY A 134 -16.49 -4.91 2.92
C GLY A 134 -15.55 -4.51 1.77
N THR A 135 -14.25 -4.80 1.91
CA THR A 135 -13.30 -4.76 0.80
C THR A 135 -13.53 -5.96 -0.12
N PRO A 136 -13.66 -5.77 -1.45
CA PRO A 136 -13.71 -6.87 -2.40
C PRO A 136 -12.40 -7.66 -2.40
N LEU A 137 -12.38 -8.83 -3.02
CA LEU A 137 -11.14 -9.59 -3.17
C LEU A 137 -10.22 -8.85 -4.14
N VAL A 138 -9.20 -8.17 -3.62
CA VAL A 138 -8.28 -7.31 -4.39
C VAL A 138 -6.85 -7.51 -3.94
N GLN A 139 -5.92 -7.34 -4.88
CA GLN A 139 -4.49 -7.34 -4.59
C GLN A 139 -4.16 -6.33 -3.50
N THR A 140 -3.37 -6.78 -2.53
CA THR A 140 -3.03 -6.04 -1.32
C THR A 140 -1.52 -6.08 -1.16
N ASN A 141 -0.89 -4.92 -1.01
CA ASN A 141 0.55 -4.81 -0.82
C ASN A 141 0.90 -5.09 0.65
N PHE A 142 1.90 -5.94 0.92
CA PHE A 142 2.35 -6.20 2.29
C PHE A 142 3.67 -5.47 2.58
N GLY A 143 3.80 -4.96 3.80
CA GLY A 143 5.04 -4.40 4.33
C GLY A 143 5.71 -5.35 5.30
N VAL A 144 6.97 -5.07 5.64
CA VAL A 144 7.73 -5.83 6.63
C VAL A 144 7.25 -5.46 8.02
N ASP A 145 6.91 -6.47 8.81
CA ASP A 145 6.49 -6.34 10.21
C ASP A 145 7.64 -6.68 11.16
N THR A 146 8.30 -7.82 10.95
CA THR A 146 9.40 -8.29 11.82
C THR A 146 10.35 -9.19 11.04
N VAL A 147 11.64 -9.11 11.38
CA VAL A 147 12.67 -10.07 10.96
C VAL A 147 13.11 -10.84 12.20
N ASP A 148 12.90 -12.16 12.20
CA ASP A 148 13.23 -13.05 13.31
C ASP A 148 14.41 -13.95 12.92
N GLY A 149 15.57 -13.70 13.52
CA GLY A 149 16.82 -14.39 13.18
C GLY A 149 17.55 -13.73 12.02
N GLU A 150 18.31 -14.51 11.25
CA GLU A 150 19.04 -14.06 10.05
C GLU A 150 18.56 -14.89 8.85
N PRO A 151 17.34 -14.65 8.33
CA PRO A 151 16.75 -15.49 7.29
C PRO A 151 17.56 -15.45 5.99
N ASP A 152 17.89 -16.63 5.45
CA ASP A 152 18.44 -16.75 4.10
C ASP A 152 17.33 -16.60 3.05
N MET A 153 17.06 -15.35 2.67
CA MET A 153 16.05 -15.02 1.66
C MET A 153 16.35 -15.62 0.28
N SER A 154 17.57 -16.10 0.02
CA SER A 154 17.93 -16.77 -1.22
C SER A 154 17.55 -18.26 -1.26
N ALA A 155 17.15 -18.81 -0.11
CA ALA A 155 16.82 -20.22 0.08
C ALA A 155 15.60 -20.40 1.01
N ILE A 156 14.49 -19.72 0.70
CA ILE A 156 13.23 -19.90 1.43
C ILE A 156 12.69 -21.30 1.17
N SER A 157 12.46 -22.08 2.23
CA SER A 157 11.93 -23.44 2.15
C SER A 157 10.44 -23.53 2.48
N GLU A 158 9.86 -22.51 3.10
CA GLU A 158 8.46 -22.54 3.54
C GLU A 158 7.77 -21.18 3.42
N VAL A 159 6.53 -21.19 2.95
CA VAL A 159 5.62 -20.02 2.92
C VAL A 159 4.41 -20.31 3.79
N GLN A 160 4.09 -19.38 4.71
CA GLN A 160 2.89 -19.48 5.54
C GLN A 160 1.96 -18.29 5.32
N LEU A 161 0.65 -18.56 5.33
CA LEU A 161 -0.40 -17.54 5.48
C LEU A 161 -1.13 -17.78 6.79
N LEU A 162 -1.27 -16.74 7.61
CA LEU A 162 -1.91 -16.86 8.92
C LEU A 162 -2.59 -15.57 9.36
N ARG A 163 -3.53 -15.72 10.30
CA ARG A 163 -4.22 -14.63 10.98
C ARG A 163 -4.56 -15.07 12.40
N TRP A 164 -4.30 -14.20 13.37
CA TRP A 164 -4.85 -14.33 14.71
C TRP A 164 -6.22 -13.68 14.78
N THR A 165 -7.24 -14.40 15.23
CA THR A 165 -8.62 -13.92 15.31
C THR A 165 -9.09 -13.56 16.72
N GLY A 166 -8.43 -14.09 17.76
CA GLY A 166 -8.95 -13.99 19.12
C GLY A 166 -10.32 -14.68 19.30
N ASP A 167 -10.97 -14.44 20.45
CA ASP A 167 -12.24 -15.11 20.81
C ASP A 167 -13.47 -14.53 20.08
N ASP A 168 -13.43 -13.24 19.73
CA ASP A 168 -14.60 -12.46 19.31
C ASP A 168 -14.73 -12.26 17.78
N ASP A 169 -13.69 -12.56 17.00
CA ASP A 169 -13.67 -12.29 15.55
C ASP A 169 -13.35 -13.56 14.74
N LYS A 170 -14.34 -14.42 14.52
CA LYS A 170 -14.16 -15.65 13.71
C LYS A 170 -14.53 -15.47 12.25
N GLY A 171 -14.47 -14.25 11.72
CA GLY A 171 -14.84 -13.95 10.34
C GLY A 171 -13.94 -14.68 9.34
N ALA A 172 -14.53 -15.19 8.26
CA ALA A 172 -13.79 -15.82 7.18
C ALA A 172 -12.91 -14.81 6.42
N VAL A 173 -11.79 -15.30 5.91
CA VAL A 173 -10.90 -14.58 4.98
C VAL A 173 -10.86 -15.36 3.68
N TRP A 174 -10.88 -14.66 2.55
CA TRP A 174 -10.61 -15.25 1.24
C TRP A 174 -9.29 -14.71 0.73
N VAL A 175 -8.46 -15.62 0.24
CA VAL A 175 -7.17 -15.32 -0.38
C VAL A 175 -7.11 -15.91 -1.77
N ASP A 176 -6.45 -15.19 -2.68
CA ASP A 176 -6.24 -15.60 -4.07
C ASP A 176 -4.96 -14.92 -4.61
N ASP A 177 -4.40 -15.43 -5.70
CA ASP A 177 -3.31 -14.80 -6.47
C ASP A 177 -2.13 -14.30 -5.61
N LEU A 178 -1.47 -15.20 -4.87
CA LEU A 178 -0.25 -14.88 -4.13
C LEU A 178 0.88 -14.62 -5.12
N ARG A 179 1.51 -13.45 -5.00
CA ARG A 179 2.64 -13.01 -5.83
C ARG A 179 3.79 -12.49 -4.98
N PHE A 180 4.97 -12.46 -5.60
CA PHE A 180 6.14 -11.79 -5.06
C PHE A 180 6.59 -10.68 -6.01
N VAL A 181 6.76 -9.47 -5.46
CA VAL A 181 7.17 -8.28 -6.20
C VAL A 181 8.53 -7.82 -5.74
N SER A 182 9.37 -7.39 -6.67
CA SER A 182 10.68 -6.86 -6.34
C SER A 182 10.58 -5.54 -5.57
N THR A 183 11.60 -5.24 -4.79
CA THR A 183 11.84 -3.93 -4.20
C THR A 183 12.75 -3.07 -5.07
N PRO A 184 12.77 -1.74 -4.89
CA PRO A 184 13.89 -0.92 -5.32
C PRO A 184 15.22 -1.41 -4.72
N ASP A 185 16.32 -1.30 -5.47
CA ASP A 185 17.68 -1.66 -5.00
C ASP A 185 18.14 -0.77 -3.84
N VAL A 186 17.83 0.53 -3.91
CA VAL A 186 18.04 1.51 -2.84
C VAL A 186 16.69 1.83 -2.23
N GLY A 187 16.57 1.69 -0.90
CA GLY A 187 15.33 1.93 -0.19
C GLY A 187 14.77 3.33 -0.43
N LYS A 188 13.44 3.45 -0.53
CA LYS A 188 12.76 4.71 -0.80
C LYS A 188 11.96 5.17 0.40
N VAL A 189 11.97 6.48 0.65
CA VAL A 189 11.22 7.10 1.75
C VAL A 189 10.31 8.19 1.21
N MET A 190 9.05 8.19 1.61
CA MET A 190 8.11 9.27 1.33
C MET A 190 7.66 9.92 2.63
N LEU A 191 7.64 11.25 2.64
CA LEU A 191 7.18 12.05 3.78
C LEU A 191 5.79 12.61 3.47
N GLN A 192 4.82 12.27 4.31
CA GLN A 192 3.41 12.63 4.12
C GLN A 192 2.89 13.43 5.32
N PHE A 193 2.02 14.40 5.05
CA PHE A 193 1.34 15.22 6.07
C PHE A 193 -0.16 15.22 5.81
N ASP A 194 -0.95 14.75 6.77
CA ASP A 194 -2.36 14.49 6.61
C ASP A 194 -3.24 15.54 7.29
N GLY A 195 -4.29 15.95 6.58
CA GLY A 195 -5.31 16.88 7.04
C GLY A 195 -5.06 18.32 6.63
N GLY A 196 -3.83 18.68 6.23
CA GLY A 196 -3.47 20.04 5.82
C GLY A 196 -3.45 21.02 7.00
N TYR A 197 -2.72 20.69 8.06
CA TYR A 197 -2.60 21.51 9.25
C TYR A 197 -1.58 22.65 9.04
N GLU A 198 -1.80 23.80 9.68
CA GLU A 198 -0.85 24.94 9.61
C GLU A 198 0.56 24.57 10.13
N THR A 199 0.66 23.49 10.90
CA THR A 199 1.93 22.93 11.37
C THR A 199 2.78 22.35 10.24
N ASP A 200 2.19 21.95 9.12
CA ASP A 200 2.94 21.52 7.94
C ASP A 200 3.85 22.66 7.46
N TYR A 201 3.29 23.88 7.40
CA TYR A 201 4.02 25.08 7.02
C TYR A 201 4.93 25.62 8.14
N THR A 202 4.44 25.68 9.39
CA THR A 202 5.15 26.36 10.48
C THR A 202 6.18 25.48 11.20
N HIS A 203 6.09 24.16 11.09
CA HIS A 203 6.95 23.20 11.80
C HIS A 203 7.66 22.23 10.87
N ALA A 204 6.97 21.61 9.92
CA ALA A 204 7.57 20.62 9.05
C ALA A 204 8.42 21.24 7.94
N LEU A 205 7.88 22.22 7.20
CA LEU A 205 8.58 22.86 6.09
C LEU A 205 9.98 23.37 6.46
N PRO A 206 10.21 24.07 7.60
CA PRO A 206 11.55 24.52 7.96
C PRO A 206 12.55 23.40 8.24
N VAL A 207 12.08 22.22 8.67
CA VAL A 207 12.92 21.04 8.93
C VAL A 207 13.29 20.37 7.60
N LEU A 208 12.32 20.19 6.70
CA LEU A 208 12.55 19.52 5.41
C LEU A 208 13.36 20.38 4.44
N GLN A 209 13.19 21.72 4.48
CA GLN A 209 13.97 22.66 3.67
C GLN A 209 15.47 22.68 4.03
N GLU A 210 15.87 22.24 5.22
CA GLU A 210 17.30 22.15 5.58
C GLU A 210 18.04 21.15 4.68
N TYR A 211 17.33 20.15 4.16
CA TYR A 211 17.86 19.04 3.36
C TYR A 211 17.26 18.99 1.94
N ASP A 212 16.51 20.01 1.54
CA ASP A 212 15.80 20.08 0.25
C ASP A 212 14.87 18.85 -0.01
N TYR A 213 14.26 18.31 1.05
CA TYR A 213 13.42 17.11 0.93
C TYR A 213 12.03 17.42 0.37
N PRO A 214 11.58 16.66 -0.67
CA PRO A 214 10.20 16.72 -1.11
C PRO A 214 9.28 16.05 -0.07
N ALA A 215 8.02 16.46 -0.06
CA ALA A 215 6.97 15.82 0.72
C ALA A 215 5.61 16.01 0.04
N VAL A 216 4.58 15.40 0.61
CA VAL A 216 3.19 15.60 0.20
C VAL A 216 2.36 16.04 1.39
N SER A 217 1.56 17.10 1.22
CA SER A 217 0.50 17.48 2.16
C SER A 217 -0.84 17.07 1.57
N PHE A 218 -1.44 16.03 2.15
CA PHE A 218 -2.81 15.59 1.86
C PHE A 218 -3.78 16.49 2.62
N ILE A 219 -4.29 17.51 1.94
CA ILE A 219 -5.13 18.54 2.54
C ILE A 219 -6.60 18.12 2.56
N THR A 220 -7.36 18.74 3.46
CA THR A 220 -8.82 18.72 3.45
C THR A 220 -9.34 20.05 2.90
N PRO A 221 -9.72 20.16 1.61
CA PRO A 221 -10.10 21.44 1.00
C PRO A 221 -11.16 22.23 1.76
N GLY A 222 -12.19 21.56 2.30
CA GLY A 222 -13.25 22.18 3.09
C GLY A 222 -12.80 22.80 4.42
N ARG A 223 -11.52 22.64 4.80
CA ARG A 223 -10.92 23.22 6.01
C ARG A 223 -9.79 24.21 5.72
N VAL A 224 -9.38 24.35 4.46
CA VAL A 224 -8.39 25.37 4.05
C VAL A 224 -8.93 26.75 4.42
N ARG A 225 -8.07 27.57 5.01
CA ARG A 225 -8.42 28.91 5.45
C ARG A 225 -8.09 29.93 4.36
N GLU A 226 -9.03 30.80 4.05
CA GLU A 226 -8.84 31.86 3.04
C GLU A 226 -7.76 32.87 3.44
N ASP A 227 -7.77 33.33 4.70
CA ASP A 227 -6.81 34.29 5.23
C ASP A 227 -6.64 34.13 6.74
N GLU A 228 -5.68 34.85 7.34
CA GLU A 228 -5.38 34.83 8.78
C GLU A 228 -6.58 35.19 9.69
N ARG A 229 -7.64 35.79 9.15
CA ARG A 229 -8.85 36.13 9.92
C ARG A 229 -9.76 34.92 10.10
N ALA A 230 -9.62 33.89 9.26
CA ALA A 230 -10.33 32.65 9.41
C ALA A 230 -9.85 31.91 10.67
N THR A 231 -10.79 31.48 11.50
CA THR A 231 -10.48 30.69 12.70
C THR A 231 -10.21 29.24 12.30
N GLY A 232 -9.20 28.63 12.91
CA GLY A 232 -8.83 27.23 12.67
C GLY A 232 -7.33 27.06 12.80
N ASP A 233 -6.89 25.84 12.55
CA ASP A 233 -5.52 25.35 12.66
C ASP A 233 -5.04 24.66 11.38
N HIS A 234 -5.78 24.85 10.28
CA HIS A 234 -5.47 24.32 8.95
C HIS A 234 -4.73 25.36 8.11
N LEU A 235 -4.08 24.92 7.03
CA LEU A 235 -3.30 25.79 6.16
C LEU A 235 -4.13 26.95 5.61
N LEU A 236 -3.47 28.10 5.50
CA LEU A 236 -3.97 29.21 4.69
C LEU A 236 -3.82 28.85 3.21
N ARG A 237 -4.68 29.40 2.36
CA ARG A 237 -4.57 29.21 0.91
C ARG A 237 -3.19 29.61 0.38
N GLU A 238 -2.66 30.76 0.81
CA GLU A 238 -1.33 31.24 0.42
C GLU A 238 -0.20 30.30 0.90
N GLN A 239 -0.35 29.65 2.06
CA GLN A 239 0.63 28.67 2.55
C GLN A 239 0.69 27.41 1.67
N LEU A 240 -0.39 27.06 0.97
CA LEU A 240 -0.36 25.94 0.01
C LEU A 240 0.53 26.26 -1.20
N ASP A 241 0.48 27.50 -1.69
CA ASP A 241 1.36 27.93 -2.79
C ASP A 241 2.83 27.92 -2.34
N GLU A 242 3.12 28.38 -1.12
CA GLU A 242 4.48 28.36 -0.58
C GLU A 242 5.03 26.94 -0.35
N LEU A 243 4.18 26.00 0.08
CA LEU A 243 4.56 24.59 0.17
C LEU A 243 4.84 24.01 -1.22
N ALA A 244 3.99 24.30 -2.21
CA ALA A 244 4.19 23.86 -3.58
C ALA A 244 5.47 24.44 -4.20
N ASP A 245 5.74 25.73 -3.99
CA ASP A 245 6.99 26.40 -4.43
C ASP A 245 8.24 25.81 -3.76
N ALA A 246 8.10 25.21 -2.57
CA ALA A 246 9.16 24.48 -1.89
C ALA A 246 9.32 23.01 -2.38
N GLY A 247 8.60 22.61 -3.42
CA GLY A 247 8.68 21.27 -4.01
C GLY A 247 7.77 20.24 -3.35
N TRP A 248 6.83 20.66 -2.50
CA TRP A 248 5.84 19.74 -1.94
C TRP A 248 4.68 19.52 -2.91
N THR A 249 4.12 18.32 -2.87
CA THR A 249 2.87 18.01 -3.56
C THR A 249 1.68 18.37 -2.67
N ILE A 250 0.69 19.08 -3.20
CA ILE A 250 -0.59 19.35 -2.51
C ILE A 250 -1.63 18.37 -3.03
N ALA A 251 -2.07 17.43 -2.19
CA ALA A 251 -2.89 16.28 -2.58
C ALA A 251 -4.16 16.15 -1.72
N SER A 252 -5.01 15.16 -2.00
CA SER A 252 -6.34 15.05 -1.40
C SER A 252 -6.40 14.14 -0.17
N HIS A 253 -7.02 14.61 0.90
CA HIS A 253 -7.46 13.81 2.06
C HIS A 253 -8.99 13.82 2.19
N SER A 254 -9.71 13.76 1.05
CA SER A 254 -11.15 14.02 0.89
C SER A 254 -11.58 15.46 1.20
N MET A 255 -12.79 15.82 0.78
CA MET A 255 -13.29 17.20 0.88
C MET A 255 -13.40 17.68 2.34
N HIS A 256 -13.77 16.79 3.28
CA HIS A 256 -13.96 17.14 4.69
C HIS A 256 -13.14 16.30 5.69
N GLY A 257 -12.31 15.36 5.22
CA GLY A 257 -11.44 14.53 6.06
C GLY A 257 -12.23 13.61 7.00
N LEU A 258 -13.33 13.06 6.51
CA LEU A 258 -14.24 12.20 7.27
C LEU A 258 -14.04 10.73 6.86
N ASP A 259 -14.34 9.79 7.76
CA ASP A 259 -14.37 8.37 7.43
C ASP A 259 -15.44 8.12 6.35
N LEU A 260 -14.95 7.81 5.14
CA LEU A 260 -15.77 7.63 3.95
C LEU A 260 -16.63 6.36 4.02
N THR A 261 -16.32 5.44 4.93
CA THR A 261 -17.05 4.17 5.10
C THR A 261 -18.27 4.30 6.02
N SER A 262 -18.44 5.44 6.70
CA SER A 262 -19.47 5.63 7.73
C SER A 262 -20.29 6.94 7.61
N LEU A 263 -20.31 7.57 6.43
CA LEU A 263 -21.04 8.81 6.18
C LEU A 263 -22.57 8.64 6.26
N SER A 264 -23.25 9.53 6.98
CA SER A 264 -24.73 9.54 7.11
C SER A 264 -25.43 10.51 6.16
N ASP A 265 -24.87 11.71 5.98
CA ASP A 265 -25.50 12.85 5.31
C ASP A 265 -24.66 13.37 4.13
N ARG A 266 -23.65 12.60 3.72
CA ARG A 266 -22.71 12.92 2.65
C ARG A 266 -22.53 11.69 1.78
N ASP A 267 -22.24 11.95 0.51
CA ASP A 267 -21.99 10.93 -0.49
C ASP A 267 -20.47 10.71 -0.62
N PRO A 268 -19.95 9.49 -0.40
CA PRO A 268 -18.51 9.22 -0.46
C PRO A 268 -17.87 9.60 -1.81
N GLU A 269 -18.55 9.33 -2.94
CA GLU A 269 -18.06 9.70 -4.27
C GLU A 269 -17.90 11.22 -4.39
N SER A 270 -18.91 11.99 -3.96
CA SER A 270 -18.83 13.46 -3.97
C SER A 270 -17.73 14.00 -3.04
N GLU A 271 -17.45 13.37 -1.89
CA GLU A 271 -16.32 13.78 -1.02
C GLU A 271 -14.95 13.60 -1.68
N ILE A 272 -14.82 12.63 -2.59
CA ILE A 272 -13.59 12.35 -3.35
C ILE A 272 -13.52 13.27 -4.58
N ARG A 273 -14.58 13.29 -5.41
CA ARG A 273 -14.64 14.10 -6.62
C ARG A 273 -14.51 15.59 -6.34
N ASP A 274 -15.29 16.12 -5.39
CA ASP A 274 -15.32 17.57 -5.14
C ASP A 274 -13.96 18.07 -4.59
N ALA A 275 -13.21 17.22 -3.88
CA ALA A 275 -11.86 17.54 -3.44
C ALA A 275 -10.86 17.59 -4.61
N THR A 276 -11.00 16.65 -5.56
CA THR A 276 -10.21 16.61 -6.78
C THR A 276 -10.46 17.85 -7.63
N GLU A 277 -11.74 18.19 -7.87
CA GLU A 277 -12.14 19.40 -8.62
C GLU A 277 -11.60 20.67 -7.95
N TRP A 278 -11.62 20.75 -6.61
CA TRP A 278 -11.04 21.89 -5.89
C TRP A 278 -9.53 22.01 -6.10
N LEU A 279 -8.79 20.90 -6.03
CA LEU A 279 -7.34 20.91 -6.26
C LEU A 279 -7.00 21.37 -7.67
N GLU A 280 -7.73 20.89 -8.68
CA GLU A 280 -7.58 21.34 -10.07
C GLU A 280 -7.88 22.83 -10.24
N ASP A 281 -9.01 23.31 -9.70
CA ASP A 281 -9.42 24.72 -9.79
C ASP A 281 -8.42 25.67 -9.10
N GLU A 282 -7.77 25.20 -8.03
CA GLU A 282 -6.75 25.96 -7.29
C GLU A 282 -5.35 25.84 -7.90
N GLY A 283 -5.17 25.08 -8.98
CA GLY A 283 -3.90 24.97 -9.71
C GLY A 283 -2.96 23.87 -9.21
N PHE A 284 -3.47 22.93 -8.42
CA PHE A 284 -2.75 21.74 -7.93
C PHE A 284 -3.09 20.47 -8.73
N GLU A 285 -3.30 20.61 -10.05
CA GLU A 285 -3.68 19.53 -10.95
C GLU A 285 -2.75 18.30 -10.83
N ASP A 286 -1.44 18.51 -10.67
CA ASP A 286 -0.46 17.43 -10.52
C ASP A 286 -0.65 16.64 -9.21
N GLY A 287 -1.10 17.28 -8.13
CA GLY A 287 -1.35 16.61 -6.86
C GLY A 287 -2.76 16.03 -6.72
N ALA A 288 -3.71 16.49 -7.55
CA ALA A 288 -5.11 16.03 -7.56
C ALA A 288 -5.25 14.53 -7.84
N GLN A 289 -4.25 13.93 -8.50
CA GLN A 289 -4.22 12.48 -8.81
C GLN A 289 -3.80 11.60 -7.61
N TYR A 290 -3.48 12.16 -6.44
CA TYR A 290 -3.03 11.41 -5.26
C TYR A 290 -3.97 11.56 -4.07
N PHE A 291 -4.18 10.46 -3.34
CA PHE A 291 -5.15 10.40 -2.25
C PHE A 291 -4.63 9.70 -0.99
N ALA A 292 -4.93 10.22 0.19
CA ALA A 292 -4.75 9.50 1.44
C ALA A 292 -6.12 9.25 2.09
N TYR A 293 -6.40 7.99 2.44
CA TYR A 293 -7.68 7.63 3.04
C TYR A 293 -7.82 8.22 4.45
N PRO A 294 -8.86 9.02 4.74
CA PRO A 294 -9.11 9.50 6.09
C PRO A 294 -9.21 8.35 7.08
N GLN A 295 -8.42 8.42 8.15
CA GLN A 295 -8.32 7.38 9.19
C GLN A 295 -7.84 6.00 8.67
N GLY A 296 -7.26 5.94 7.46
CA GLY A 296 -6.88 4.69 6.81
C GLY A 296 -8.06 3.81 6.38
N MET A 297 -9.31 4.27 6.55
CA MET A 297 -10.51 3.45 6.35
C MET A 297 -10.96 3.42 4.90
N TYR A 298 -11.23 2.22 4.39
CA TYR A 298 -11.78 1.99 3.06
C TYR A 298 -12.72 0.77 3.02
N ASN A 299 -13.55 0.72 1.98
CA ASN A 299 -14.38 -0.40 1.56
C ASN A 299 -14.45 -0.47 0.03
N GLY A 300 -15.22 -1.42 -0.53
CA GLY A 300 -15.36 -1.58 -1.98
C GLY A 300 -15.79 -0.33 -2.74
N ASP A 301 -16.82 0.38 -2.26
CA ASP A 301 -17.33 1.58 -2.91
C ASP A 301 -16.26 2.68 -2.92
N THR A 302 -15.60 2.93 -1.78
CA THR A 302 -14.55 3.95 -1.70
C THR A 302 -13.32 3.61 -2.53
N LEU A 303 -12.98 2.33 -2.67
CA LEU A 303 -11.87 1.89 -3.54
C LEU A 303 -12.20 2.14 -5.00
N GLU A 304 -13.43 1.85 -5.43
CA GLU A 304 -13.90 2.14 -6.79
C GLU A 304 -13.82 3.64 -7.07
N PHE A 305 -14.39 4.48 -6.20
CA PHE A 305 -14.37 5.94 -6.39
C PHE A 305 -12.95 6.52 -6.38
N VAL A 306 -12.07 6.06 -5.49
CA VAL A 306 -10.68 6.50 -5.51
C VAL A 306 -9.97 6.08 -6.79
N ALA A 307 -10.20 4.86 -7.27
CA ALA A 307 -9.59 4.38 -8.51
C ALA A 307 -10.09 5.12 -9.77
N GLU A 308 -11.29 5.70 -9.73
CA GLU A 308 -11.82 6.53 -10.82
C GLU A 308 -11.21 7.94 -10.88
N HIS A 309 -10.73 8.46 -9.75
CA HIS A 309 -10.27 9.86 -9.62
C HIS A 309 -8.76 10.01 -9.36
N HIS A 310 -8.08 8.96 -8.91
CA HIS A 310 -6.70 9.04 -8.45
C HIS A 310 -5.84 7.90 -9.03
N ASP A 311 -4.59 8.22 -9.32
CA ASP A 311 -3.59 7.28 -9.83
C ASP A 311 -2.89 6.52 -8.68
N LEU A 312 -2.83 7.12 -7.49
CA LEU A 312 -2.19 6.54 -6.30
C LEU A 312 -2.98 6.87 -5.05
N ALA A 313 -3.12 5.91 -4.14
CA ALA A 313 -3.70 6.15 -2.83
C ALA A 313 -3.06 5.35 -1.70
N PHE A 314 -3.14 5.87 -0.47
CA PHE A 314 -2.41 5.35 0.69
C PHE A 314 -3.34 4.99 1.87
N ALA A 315 -3.22 3.74 2.35
CA ALA A 315 -3.99 3.21 3.48
C ALA A 315 -3.32 2.06 4.25
N GLY A 316 -2.31 1.37 3.68
CA GLY A 316 -1.65 0.26 4.37
C GLY A 316 -0.81 0.73 5.56
N LEU A 317 -0.46 -0.14 6.50
CA LEU A 317 0.14 0.24 7.81
C LEU A 317 1.58 -0.20 8.08
N TYR A 318 2.25 -0.88 7.14
CA TYR A 318 3.56 -1.49 7.37
C TYR A 318 4.65 -0.91 6.44
N PRO A 319 5.88 -0.70 6.95
CA PRO A 319 6.99 -0.13 6.19
C PRO A 319 7.54 -1.12 5.15
N SER A 320 8.48 -0.66 4.32
CA SER A 320 9.27 -1.49 3.41
C SER A 320 8.40 -2.38 2.52
N GLN A 321 7.36 -1.79 1.89
CA GLN A 321 6.62 -2.49 0.84
C GLN A 321 7.47 -2.62 -0.43
N GLY A 322 7.04 -3.48 -1.36
CA GLY A 322 7.67 -3.63 -2.67
C GLY A 322 7.10 -2.63 -3.68
N PHE A 323 7.30 -2.92 -4.97
CA PHE A 323 6.51 -2.25 -6.00
C PHE A 323 5.01 -2.50 -5.79
N ALA A 324 4.22 -1.44 -5.86
CA ALA A 324 2.79 -1.51 -5.60
C ALA A 324 2.08 -2.22 -6.76
N THR A 325 1.46 -3.36 -6.49
CA THR A 325 0.54 -4.05 -7.44
C THR A 325 -0.88 -3.53 -7.33
N ASN A 326 -1.20 -2.90 -6.19
CA ASN A 326 -2.40 -2.11 -6.03
C ASN A 326 -1.98 -0.66 -5.71
N PRO A 327 -1.99 0.25 -6.69
CA PRO A 327 -1.57 1.64 -6.45
C PRO A 327 -2.52 2.39 -5.52
N HIS A 328 -3.76 1.90 -5.34
CA HIS A 328 -4.78 2.52 -4.50
C HIS A 328 -4.75 2.03 -3.04
N LEU A 329 -3.83 1.12 -2.69
CA LEU A 329 -3.61 0.63 -1.33
C LEU A 329 -2.12 0.61 -0.99
N CYS A 330 -1.41 1.68 -1.31
CA CYS A 330 -0.01 1.84 -0.90
C CYS A 330 0.09 1.96 0.63
N SER A 331 1.16 1.41 1.18
CA SER A 331 1.47 1.44 2.60
C SER A 331 2.03 2.79 3.04
N ARG A 332 1.70 3.13 4.29
CA ARG A 332 2.16 4.28 5.05
C ARG A 332 2.12 3.97 6.54
N VAL A 333 2.99 4.59 7.31
CA VAL A 333 2.99 4.41 8.77
C VAL A 333 2.53 5.72 9.40
N ASP A 334 1.44 5.66 10.16
CA ASP A 334 0.81 6.82 10.74
C ASP A 334 1.42 7.21 12.09
N GLY A 335 1.88 8.45 12.17
CA GLY A 335 2.33 9.12 13.40
C GLY A 335 3.40 8.36 14.20
N PRO A 336 4.46 7.80 13.60
CA PRO A 336 5.49 7.12 14.35
C PRO A 336 6.23 8.10 15.27
N ASP A 337 6.59 7.65 16.47
CA ASP A 337 7.60 8.36 17.26
C ASP A 337 9.00 8.24 16.63
N ALA A 338 9.95 9.06 17.09
CA ALA A 338 11.28 9.13 16.49
C ALA A 338 11.98 7.77 16.45
N GLY A 339 11.91 6.99 17.55
CA GLY A 339 12.60 5.70 17.63
C GLY A 339 11.97 4.67 16.69
N THR A 340 10.65 4.67 16.58
CA THR A 340 9.91 3.82 15.64
C THR A 340 10.25 4.20 14.20
N ALA A 341 10.22 5.50 13.87
CA ALA A 341 10.56 5.98 12.53
C ALA A 341 12.00 5.63 12.15
N GLN A 342 12.98 5.87 13.04
CA GLN A 342 14.38 5.52 12.82
C GLN A 342 14.56 4.01 12.58
N SER A 343 13.89 3.16 13.37
CA SER A 343 13.94 1.71 13.17
C SER A 343 13.38 1.28 11.81
N MET A 344 12.33 1.95 11.32
CA MET A 344 11.75 1.69 10.00
C MET A 344 12.67 2.17 8.87
N LEU A 345 13.36 3.28 9.05
CA LEU A 345 14.36 3.79 8.11
C LEU A 345 15.56 2.84 8.03
N ASP A 346 16.09 2.40 9.17
CA ASP A 346 17.18 1.41 9.24
C ASP A 346 16.78 0.09 8.55
N LEU A 347 15.56 -0.39 8.83
CA LEU A 347 15.01 -1.57 8.18
C LEU A 347 14.95 -1.37 6.65
N THR A 348 14.46 -0.22 6.18
CA THR A 348 14.32 0.06 4.75
C THR A 348 15.68 0.20 4.06
N ALA A 349 16.67 0.75 4.76
CA ALA A 349 18.06 0.82 4.30
C ALA A 349 18.69 -0.57 4.18
N GLU A 350 18.40 -1.46 5.14
CA GLU A 350 18.96 -2.81 5.19
C GLU A 350 18.32 -3.76 4.17
N VAL A 351 16.99 -3.78 4.09
CA VAL A 351 16.24 -4.78 3.30
C VAL A 351 15.59 -4.22 2.04
N GLY A 352 15.84 -2.95 1.72
CA GLY A 352 15.23 -2.23 0.59
C GLY A 352 13.74 -1.95 0.79
N GLY A 353 13.05 -1.66 -0.30
CA GLY A 353 11.61 -1.41 -0.31
C GLY A 353 11.25 0.07 -0.23
N ILE A 354 9.98 0.35 0.07
CA ILE A 354 9.40 1.70 0.09
C ILE A 354 8.70 1.90 1.43
N THR A 355 9.06 2.96 2.14
CA THR A 355 8.47 3.34 3.42
C THR A 355 7.91 4.75 3.33
N SER A 356 6.59 4.88 3.52
CA SER A 356 5.96 6.20 3.66
C SER A 356 5.70 6.48 5.13
N LEU A 357 6.15 7.64 5.61
CA LEU A 357 5.92 8.11 6.99
C LEU A 357 4.90 9.24 6.94
N ALA A 358 3.79 9.09 7.65
CA ALA A 358 2.73 10.06 7.65
C ALA A 358 2.56 10.74 9.01
N PHE A 359 2.40 12.05 8.99
CA PHE A 359 2.23 12.87 10.18
C PHE A 359 0.92 13.65 10.10
N GLY A 360 0.16 13.71 11.20
CA GLY A 360 -0.97 14.63 11.30
C GLY A 360 -0.53 16.00 11.79
N GLN A 361 -1.41 16.68 12.53
CA GLN A 361 -1.07 17.91 13.22
C GLN A 361 0.13 17.73 14.15
N LEU A 362 1.14 18.61 14.04
CA LEU A 362 2.36 18.52 14.84
C LEU A 362 2.25 19.33 16.12
N ASP A 363 2.16 18.64 17.25
CA ASP A 363 2.41 19.20 18.58
C ASP A 363 3.90 19.24 18.92
N ASP A 364 4.27 19.69 20.13
CA ASP A 364 5.67 19.78 20.55
C ASP A 364 6.41 18.43 20.51
N GLY A 365 5.70 17.32 20.78
CA GLY A 365 6.27 15.97 20.80
C GLY A 365 6.52 15.45 19.40
N SER A 366 5.49 15.45 18.57
CA SER A 366 5.54 15.01 17.17
C SER A 366 6.43 15.90 16.30
N ARG A 367 6.50 17.21 16.58
CA ARG A 367 7.49 18.10 15.95
C ARG A 367 8.93 17.69 16.27
N SER A 368 9.21 17.37 17.53
CA SER A 368 10.55 16.92 17.94
C SER A 368 10.88 15.58 17.29
N ALA A 369 9.90 14.67 17.25
CA ALA A 369 10.04 13.37 16.61
C ALA A 369 10.32 13.50 15.10
N LEU A 370 9.62 14.40 14.41
CA LEU A 370 9.89 14.71 13.01
C LEU A 370 11.33 15.19 12.82
N ALA A 371 11.80 16.17 13.61
CA ALA A 371 13.16 16.69 13.48
C ALA A 371 14.24 15.60 13.69
N GLU A 372 14.06 14.72 14.68
CA GLU A 372 14.97 13.58 14.91
C GLU A 372 14.91 12.54 13.78
N THR A 373 13.72 12.30 13.24
CA THR A 373 13.52 11.39 12.10
C THR A 373 14.21 11.91 10.84
N ILE A 374 14.03 13.19 10.52
CA ILE A 374 14.61 13.81 9.33
C ILE A 374 16.14 13.89 9.44
N GLY A 375 16.67 14.17 10.65
CA GLY A 375 18.11 14.11 10.89
C GLY A 375 18.70 12.72 10.58
N HIS A 376 18.05 11.65 11.06
CA HIS A 376 18.47 10.27 10.80
C HIS A 376 18.30 9.88 9.32
N LEU A 377 17.19 10.26 8.70
CA LEU A 377 16.95 10.06 7.26
C LEU A 377 18.09 10.68 6.43
N ASN A 378 18.53 11.89 6.79
CA ASN A 378 19.66 12.52 6.12
C ASN A 378 20.99 11.80 6.32
N GLU A 379 21.24 11.20 7.48
CA GLU A 379 22.44 10.38 7.66
C GLU A 379 22.46 9.18 6.71
N LEU A 380 21.32 8.49 6.54
CA LEU A 380 21.19 7.35 5.64
C LEU A 380 21.18 7.74 4.15
N GLU A 381 20.49 8.83 3.79
CA GLU A 381 20.49 9.36 2.42
C GLU A 381 21.88 9.83 2.00
N SER A 382 22.59 10.56 2.87
CA SER A 382 23.98 10.98 2.62
C SER A 382 24.97 9.81 2.52
N ALA A 383 24.64 8.65 3.11
CA ALA A 383 25.41 7.42 2.95
C ALA A 383 25.09 6.67 1.64
N GLY A 384 24.00 7.03 0.97
CA GLY A 384 23.49 6.36 -0.24
C GLY A 384 22.62 5.14 0.07
N ASP A 385 22.16 4.98 1.31
CA ASP A 385 21.38 3.83 1.75
C ASP A 385 19.87 4.04 1.51
N LEU A 386 19.41 5.29 1.45
CA LEU A 386 18.03 5.68 1.20
C LEU A 386 17.92 6.83 0.19
N GLU A 387 16.77 6.93 -0.47
CA GLU A 387 16.40 8.09 -1.30
C GLU A 387 15.01 8.60 -0.91
N VAL A 388 14.85 9.92 -0.85
CA VAL A 388 13.56 10.57 -0.55
C VAL A 388 12.82 10.83 -1.86
N ILE A 389 11.58 10.35 -1.96
CA ILE A 389 10.76 10.41 -3.17
C ILE A 389 9.43 11.12 -2.93
N GLY A 390 8.85 11.67 -4.00
CA GLY A 390 7.48 12.20 -4.03
C GLY A 390 6.46 11.20 -4.61
N PRO A 391 5.15 11.50 -4.53
CA PRO A 391 4.09 10.64 -5.05
C PRO A 391 4.12 10.47 -6.59
N SER A 392 4.60 11.47 -7.34
CA SER A 392 4.79 11.33 -8.80
C SER A 392 5.84 10.29 -9.16
N GLU A 393 7.01 10.32 -8.50
CA GLU A 393 8.03 9.30 -8.72
C GLU A 393 7.55 7.91 -8.30
N MET A 394 6.78 7.82 -7.20
CA MET A 394 6.13 6.58 -6.77
C MET A 394 5.21 6.01 -7.85
N ALA A 395 4.32 6.83 -8.40
CA ALA A 395 3.38 6.42 -9.45
C ALA A 395 4.10 5.99 -10.74
N GLU A 396 5.14 6.74 -11.15
CA GLU A 396 5.84 6.50 -12.42
C GLU A 396 6.80 5.31 -12.37
N SER A 397 7.49 5.12 -11.24
CA SER A 397 8.62 4.19 -11.16
C SER A 397 8.31 2.93 -10.37
N PHE A 398 7.36 2.98 -9.42
CA PHE A 398 7.22 1.97 -8.38
C PHE A 398 5.83 1.30 -8.30
N VAL A 399 4.98 1.50 -9.32
CA VAL A 399 3.71 0.77 -9.52
C VAL A 399 3.89 -0.28 -10.63
N ARG A 400 3.30 -1.48 -10.49
CA ARG A 400 3.46 -2.61 -11.42
C ARG A 400 2.18 -3.37 -11.74
#